data_AF-A0A1Y4EG22-F1
#
_entry.id   AF-A0A1Y4EG22-F1
#
_cell.length_a   1.000
_cell.length_b   1.000
_cell.length_c   1.000
_cell.angle_alpha   90.00
_cell.angle_beta   90.00
_cell.angle_gamma   90.00
#
_symmetry.space_group_name_H-M   'P 1'
#
loop_
_entity.id
_entity.type
_entity.pdbx_description
1 polymer ?
#
loop_
_entity_poly.entity_id
_entity_poly.type
_entity_poly.pdbx_seq_one_letter_code
_entity_poly.pdbx_strand_id
1 'polypeptide(L)'
;MYEHVKLVFCTFSLLLIWSFVYSGKRISCVQNDKSYWKLATLPIIVFTLFYGLRFGRLIDYNLYAVRYYSLGNHLDDEYELLFRYVCHWGASLGIHYQFLILLITFLVILSVFYFIKDVVYRKSMLYILIVFLFVIPPIEQLVRWYFAAAFYVFAISFFLKYDYVKFGIFSLCACLTHIGYIPLLVFFIAIYFIHIQLIPTNICFVLLILSVF
;
A
#
# COMPACT_ATOMS: atom_id res chain seq x y z
N MET A 1 31.59 -5.70 -2.61
CA MET A 1 30.17 -6.04 -2.88
C MET A 1 29.21 -5.36 -1.89
N TYR A 2 29.38 -5.52 -0.58
CA TYR A 2 28.49 -4.94 0.43
C TYR A 2 28.41 -3.40 0.43
N GLU A 3 29.50 -2.69 0.13
CA GLU A 3 29.50 -1.22 0.10
C GLU A 3 28.66 -0.65 -1.05
N HIS A 4 28.70 -1.27 -2.23
CA HIS A 4 27.87 -0.86 -3.37
C HIS A 4 26.38 -1.05 -3.06
N VAL A 5 26.00 -2.15 -2.40
CA VAL A 5 24.62 -2.41 -2.00
C VAL A 5 24.14 -1.39 -0.98
N LYS A 6 24.98 -1.05 0.02
CA LYS A 6 24.68 0.01 1.00
C LYS A 6 24.53 1.37 0.34
N LEU A 7 25.42 1.72 -0.59
CA LEU A 7 25.37 2.97 -1.32
C LEU A 7 24.07 3.09 -2.12
N VAL A 8 23.73 2.06 -2.91
CA VAL A 8 22.47 2.01 -3.67
C VAL A 8 21.28 2.16 -2.74
N PHE A 9 21.24 1.44 -1.62
CA PHE A 9 20.18 1.54 -0.63
C PHE A 9 20.04 2.96 -0.06
N CYS A 10 21.14 3.59 0.35
CA CYS A 10 21.15 4.95 0.89
C CYS A 10 20.69 5.96 -0.16
N THR A 11 21.19 5.87 -1.40
CA THR A 11 20.81 6.75 -2.50
C THR A 11 19.31 6.65 -2.79
N PHE A 12 18.79 5.43 -2.91
CA PHE A 12 17.36 5.19 -3.13
C PHE A 12 16.51 5.66 -1.94
N SER A 13 17.01 5.56 -0.71
CA SER A 13 16.29 6.02 0.49
C SER A 13 16.21 7.54 0.55
N LEU A 14 17.32 8.22 0.25
CA LEU A 14 17.35 9.66 0.13
C LEU A 14 16.45 10.15 -1.01
N LEU A 15 16.46 9.46 -2.15
CA LEU A 15 15.58 9.76 -3.28
C LEU A 15 14.10 9.60 -2.89
N LEU A 16 13.76 8.55 -2.16
CA LEU A 16 12.41 8.31 -1.66
C LEU A 16 11.96 9.44 -0.74
N ILE A 17 12.74 9.74 0.30
CA ILE A 17 12.45 10.83 1.26
C ILE A 17 12.31 12.16 0.53
N TRP A 18 13.26 12.48 -0.35
CA TRP A 18 13.23 13.70 -1.14
C TRP A 18 11.98 13.79 -2.01
N SER A 19 11.61 12.72 -2.72
CA SER A 19 10.43 12.71 -3.59
C SER A 19 9.14 12.92 -2.80
N PHE A 20 9.02 12.34 -1.60
CA PHE A 20 7.87 12.51 -0.71
C PHE A 20 7.81 13.92 -0.15
N VAL A 21 8.93 14.48 0.31
CA VAL A 21 8.99 15.85 0.84
C VAL A 21 8.71 16.88 -0.27
N TYR A 22 9.33 16.71 -1.44
CA TYR A 22 9.15 17.59 -2.59
C TYR A 22 7.70 17.58 -3.06
N SER A 23 7.16 16.40 -3.39
CA SER A 23 5.78 16.31 -3.88
C SER A 23 4.77 16.68 -2.81
N GLY A 24 5.00 16.30 -1.54
CA GLY A 24 4.14 16.68 -0.43
C GLY A 24 3.98 18.19 -0.27
N LYS A 25 5.09 18.95 -0.30
CA LYS A 25 5.09 20.42 -0.25
C LYS A 25 4.42 21.07 -1.45
N ARG A 26 4.56 20.48 -2.65
CA ARG A 26 3.97 21.05 -3.87
C ARG A 26 2.49 20.74 -3.96
N ILE A 27 2.09 19.52 -3.63
CA ILE A 27 0.70 19.08 -3.61
C ILE A 27 -0.12 19.87 -2.59
N SER A 28 0.46 20.25 -1.46
CA SER A 28 -0.23 21.08 -0.45
C SER A 28 -0.65 22.46 -0.97
N CYS A 29 -0.09 22.92 -2.09
CA CYS A 29 -0.38 24.21 -2.69
C CYS A 29 -1.26 24.14 -3.95
N VAL A 30 -1.56 22.95 -4.50
CA VAL A 30 -2.33 22.83 -5.75
C VAL A 30 -3.82 22.58 -5.51
N GLN A 31 -4.65 23.24 -6.30
CA GLN A 31 -6.10 23.15 -6.21
C GLN A 31 -6.73 22.21 -7.25
N ASN A 32 -6.05 21.93 -8.36
CA ASN A 32 -6.59 21.09 -9.44
C ASN A 32 -6.01 19.67 -9.45
N ASP A 33 -6.82 18.72 -9.92
CA ASP A 33 -6.51 17.29 -9.93
C ASP A 33 -5.40 16.93 -10.93
N LYS A 34 -5.31 17.64 -12.05
CA LYS A 34 -4.27 17.38 -13.06
C LYS A 34 -2.87 17.64 -12.49
N SER A 35 -2.69 18.76 -11.81
CA SER A 35 -1.44 19.11 -11.12
C SER A 35 -1.18 18.16 -9.95
N TYR A 36 -2.21 17.75 -9.22
CA TYR A 36 -2.11 16.75 -8.16
C TYR A 36 -1.47 15.45 -8.68
N TRP A 37 -2.07 14.84 -9.70
CA TRP A 37 -1.62 13.56 -10.23
C TRP A 37 -0.23 13.66 -10.86
N LYS A 38 0.06 14.75 -11.57
CA LYS A 38 1.40 15.02 -12.11
C LYS A 38 2.48 15.04 -11.02
N LEU A 39 2.18 15.65 -9.87
CA LEU A 39 3.11 15.71 -8.74
C LEU A 39 3.17 14.39 -7.96
N ALA A 40 2.07 13.63 -7.91
CA ALA A 40 1.99 12.31 -7.29
C ALA A 40 2.78 11.24 -8.05
N THR A 41 2.92 11.37 -9.37
CA THR A 41 3.65 10.41 -10.21
C THR A 41 5.07 10.16 -9.71
N LEU A 42 5.79 11.20 -9.31
CA LEU A 42 7.18 11.07 -8.85
C LEU A 42 7.32 10.17 -7.61
N PRO A 43 6.67 10.45 -6.46
CA PRO A 43 6.77 9.58 -5.29
C PRO A 43 6.16 8.20 -5.52
N ILE A 44 5.13 8.05 -6.37
CA ILE A 44 4.59 6.74 -6.75
C ILE A 44 5.65 5.89 -7.44
N ILE A 45 6.33 6.44 -8.46
CA ILE A 45 7.39 5.72 -9.19
C ILE A 45 8.55 5.39 -8.26
N VAL A 46 9.05 6.38 -7.51
CA VAL A 46 10.20 6.19 -6.62
C VAL A 46 9.89 5.16 -5.54
N PHE A 47 8.70 5.20 -4.92
CA PHE A 47 8.25 4.22 -3.95
C PHE A 47 8.17 2.81 -4.55
N THR A 48 7.55 2.69 -5.72
CA THR A 48 7.39 1.42 -6.44
C THR A 48 8.74 0.81 -6.74
N LEU A 49 9.72 1.58 -7.24
CA LEU A 49 11.06 1.06 -7.50
C LEU A 49 11.79 0.73 -6.19
N PHE A 50 11.65 1.58 -5.18
CA PHE A 50 12.32 1.40 -3.89
C PHE A 50 11.92 0.11 -3.20
N TYR A 51 10.63 -0.13 -2.97
CA TYR A 51 10.13 -1.34 -2.32
C TYR A 51 9.98 -2.51 -3.28
N GLY A 52 9.69 -2.20 -4.54
CA GLY A 52 9.37 -3.18 -5.56
C GLY A 52 10.57 -3.84 -6.22
N LEU A 53 11.79 -3.34 -6.04
CA LEU A 53 13.05 -3.96 -6.54
C LEU A 53 13.89 -4.65 -5.44
N ARG A 54 13.36 -4.77 -4.22
CA ARG A 54 14.09 -5.30 -3.05
C ARG A 54 14.00 -6.81 -2.89
N PHE A 55 14.14 -7.54 -3.99
CA PHE A 55 14.22 -9.00 -3.92
C PHE A 55 15.37 -9.45 -3.00
N GLY A 56 15.18 -10.56 -2.28
CA GLY A 56 16.22 -11.11 -1.40
C GLY A 56 16.25 -10.51 0.02
N ARG A 57 15.39 -9.55 0.34
CA ARG A 57 15.33 -8.93 1.69
C ARG A 57 14.16 -9.47 2.49
N LEU A 58 14.42 -9.89 3.73
CA LEU A 58 13.43 -10.41 4.70
C LEU A 58 12.73 -11.70 4.24
N ILE A 59 12.01 -12.34 5.15
CA ILE A 59 11.57 -13.74 5.00
C ILE A 59 10.45 -13.87 3.95
N ASP A 60 9.44 -13.00 4.00
CA ASP A 60 8.26 -13.13 3.16
C ASP A 60 8.55 -12.95 1.68
N TYR A 61 9.33 -11.95 1.28
CA TYR A 61 9.68 -11.75 -0.13
C TYR A 61 10.31 -12.99 -0.78
N ASN A 62 11.07 -13.77 0.00
CA ASN A 62 11.73 -14.98 -0.46
C ASN A 62 10.80 -16.20 -0.43
N LEU A 63 10.03 -16.40 0.65
CA LEU A 63 9.09 -17.52 0.76
C LEU A 63 7.96 -17.43 -0.27
N TYR A 64 7.42 -16.24 -0.50
CA TYR A 64 6.40 -16.02 -1.51
C TYR A 64 6.91 -16.24 -2.93
N ALA A 65 8.21 -16.06 -3.20
CA ALA A 65 8.78 -16.34 -4.51
C ALA A 65 8.70 -17.83 -4.85
N VAL A 66 9.07 -18.71 -3.91
CA VAL A 66 8.99 -20.17 -4.10
C VAL A 66 7.54 -20.59 -4.37
N ARG A 67 6.60 -20.09 -3.56
CA ARG A 67 5.18 -20.41 -3.70
C ARG A 67 4.56 -19.84 -4.97
N TYR A 68 4.97 -18.64 -5.37
CA TYR A 68 4.55 -18.03 -6.64
C TYR A 68 4.87 -18.93 -7.83
N TYR A 69 6.11 -19.42 -7.92
CA TYR A 69 6.49 -20.32 -9.01
C TYR A 69 5.83 -21.70 -8.92
N SER A 70 5.61 -22.21 -7.70
CA SER A 70 4.82 -23.44 -7.50
C SER A 70 3.39 -23.30 -8.03
N LEU A 71 2.76 -22.15 -7.73
CA LEU A 71 1.40 -21.83 -8.16
C LEU A 71 1.24 -21.73 -9.68
N GLY A 72 2.32 -21.46 -10.42
CA GLY A 72 2.28 -21.48 -11.89
C GLY A 72 1.98 -22.87 -12.47
N ASN A 73 2.37 -23.94 -11.76
CA ASN A 73 2.21 -25.31 -12.23
C ASN A 73 1.00 -26.02 -11.61
N HIS A 74 0.65 -25.68 -10.37
CA HIS A 74 -0.45 -26.31 -9.62
C HIS A 74 -1.24 -25.25 -8.85
N LEU A 75 -2.58 -25.37 -8.83
CA LEU A 75 -3.46 -24.44 -8.09
C LEU A 75 -3.70 -24.85 -6.63
N ASP A 76 -2.93 -25.81 -6.12
CA ASP A 76 -3.14 -26.46 -4.83
C ASP A 76 -2.42 -25.74 -3.69
N ASP A 77 -2.77 -24.47 -3.46
CA ASP A 77 -2.35 -23.69 -2.29
C ASP A 77 -3.56 -23.20 -1.48
N GLU A 78 -3.39 -23.10 -0.16
CA GLU A 78 -4.38 -22.65 0.82
C GLU A 78 -4.55 -21.11 0.83
N TYR A 79 -3.85 -20.37 -0.03
CA TYR A 79 -4.05 -18.93 -0.18
C TYR A 79 -5.46 -18.54 -0.62
N GLU A 80 -5.85 -17.32 -0.24
CA GLU A 80 -7.12 -16.75 -0.63
C GLU A 80 -7.24 -16.59 -2.14
N LEU A 81 -8.49 -16.68 -2.60
CA LEU A 81 -8.86 -16.87 -3.98
C LEU A 81 -8.20 -15.90 -4.95
N LEU A 82 -8.29 -14.59 -4.69
CA LEU A 82 -7.76 -13.56 -5.59
C LEU A 82 -6.23 -13.58 -5.60
N PHE A 83 -5.60 -13.71 -4.44
CA PHE A 83 -4.13 -13.79 -4.36
C PHE A 83 -3.62 -15.01 -5.13
N ARG A 84 -4.26 -16.17 -4.92
CA ARG A 84 -3.91 -17.42 -5.58
C ARG A 84 -3.99 -17.32 -7.09
N TYR A 85 -5.07 -16.76 -7.64
CA TYR A 85 -5.22 -16.61 -9.08
C TYR A 85 -4.25 -15.58 -9.69
N VAL A 86 -3.99 -14.47 -9.00
CA VAL A 86 -2.98 -13.48 -9.45
C VAL A 86 -1.59 -14.14 -9.53
N CYS A 87 -1.21 -14.94 -8.53
CA CYS A 87 0.03 -15.69 -8.54
C CYS A 87 0.07 -16.75 -9.64
N HIS A 88 -0.99 -17.57 -9.75
CA HIS A 88 -1.09 -18.63 -10.75
C HIS A 88 -0.97 -18.10 -12.18
N TRP A 89 -1.76 -17.09 -12.54
CA TRP A 89 -1.70 -16.50 -13.88
C TRP A 89 -0.39 -15.79 -14.14
N GLY A 90 0.15 -15.08 -13.16
CA GLY A 90 1.46 -14.46 -13.30
C GLY A 90 2.54 -15.49 -13.64
N ALA A 91 2.65 -16.54 -12.81
CA ALA A 91 3.68 -17.55 -12.96
C ALA A 91 3.48 -18.43 -14.22
N SER A 92 2.24 -18.82 -14.54
CA SER A 92 1.95 -19.62 -15.75
C SER A 92 2.20 -18.87 -17.05
N LEU A 93 2.09 -17.53 -17.06
CA LEU A 93 2.47 -16.68 -18.18
C LEU A 93 3.98 -16.40 -18.24
N GLY A 94 4.78 -16.95 -17.32
CA GLY A 94 6.22 -16.72 -17.26
C GLY A 94 6.61 -15.34 -16.73
N ILE A 95 5.69 -14.62 -16.07
CA ILE A 95 6.00 -13.34 -15.45
C ILE A 95 6.92 -13.59 -14.25
N HIS A 96 8.03 -12.87 -14.20
CA HIS A 96 8.96 -12.98 -13.08
C HIS A 96 8.31 -12.44 -11.79
N TYR A 97 8.49 -13.13 -10.67
CA TYR A 97 7.91 -12.76 -9.36
C TYR A 97 8.16 -11.29 -8.98
N GLN A 98 9.28 -10.70 -9.42
CA GLN A 98 9.57 -9.28 -9.18
C GLN A 98 8.49 -8.34 -9.70
N PHE A 99 7.84 -8.66 -10.83
CA PHE A 99 6.75 -7.86 -11.35
C PHE A 99 5.51 -7.91 -10.47
N LEU A 100 5.26 -9.03 -9.77
CA LEU A 100 4.19 -9.10 -8.77
C LEU A 100 4.48 -8.14 -7.60
N ILE A 101 5.72 -8.12 -7.12
CA ILE A 101 6.12 -7.21 -6.02
C ILE A 101 6.07 -5.74 -6.47
N LEU A 102 6.46 -5.43 -7.71
CA LEU A 102 6.27 -4.10 -8.31
C LEU A 102 4.79 -3.72 -8.39
N LEU A 103 3.92 -4.64 -8.84
CA LEU A 103 2.48 -4.40 -8.91
C LEU A 103 1.87 -4.10 -7.53
N ILE A 104 2.21 -4.91 -6.52
CA ILE A 104 1.69 -4.74 -5.16
C ILE A 104 2.14 -3.40 -4.58
N THR A 105 3.44 -3.09 -4.66
CA THR A 105 3.97 -1.83 -4.13
C THR A 105 3.41 -0.60 -4.86
N PHE A 106 3.22 -0.69 -6.18
CA PHE A 106 2.53 0.32 -6.98
C PHE A 106 1.07 0.53 -6.52
N LEU A 107 0.31 -0.55 -6.37
CA LEU A 107 -1.10 -0.46 -5.94
C LEU A 107 -1.23 0.13 -4.55
N VAL A 108 -0.36 -0.24 -3.62
CA VAL A 108 -0.33 0.31 -2.26
C VAL A 108 -0.15 1.82 -2.31
N ILE A 109 0.91 2.33 -2.95
CA ILE A 109 1.15 3.77 -2.97
C ILE A 109 0.08 4.52 -3.77
N LEU A 110 -0.40 3.94 -4.88
CA LEU A 110 -1.49 4.53 -5.66
C LEU A 110 -2.77 4.68 -4.84
N SER A 111 -3.14 3.65 -4.06
CA SER A 111 -4.33 3.68 -3.21
C SER A 111 -4.24 4.77 -2.15
N VAL A 112 -3.05 4.99 -1.57
CA VAL A 112 -2.80 6.03 -0.57
C VAL A 112 -2.95 7.42 -1.18
N PHE A 113 -2.34 7.68 -2.34
CA PHE A 113 -2.53 8.96 -3.04
C PHE A 113 -4.00 9.15 -3.45
N TYR A 114 -4.66 8.10 -3.94
CA TYR A 114 -6.08 8.18 -4.28
C TYR A 114 -6.96 8.55 -3.08
N PHE A 115 -6.74 7.92 -1.93
CA PHE A 115 -7.44 8.22 -0.69
C PHE A 115 -7.18 9.66 -0.22
N ILE A 116 -5.91 10.08 -0.16
CA ILE A 116 -5.54 11.42 0.32
C ILE A 116 -6.12 12.52 -0.58
N LYS A 117 -6.15 12.32 -1.91
CA LYS A 117 -6.67 13.32 -2.86
C LYS A 117 -8.06 13.80 -2.51
N ASP A 118 -8.91 12.86 -2.11
CA ASP A 118 -10.35 13.05 -2.06
C ASP A 118 -10.91 13.09 -0.64
N VAL A 119 -10.23 12.44 0.31
CA VAL A 119 -10.72 12.31 1.69
C VAL A 119 -10.00 13.27 2.64
N VAL A 120 -8.73 13.61 2.35
CA VAL A 120 -7.89 14.36 3.28
C VAL A 120 -7.56 15.74 2.74
N TYR A 121 -7.44 16.70 3.65
CA TYR A 121 -7.10 18.07 3.29
C TYR A 121 -5.69 18.13 2.69
N ARG A 122 -5.60 18.52 1.41
CA ARG A 122 -4.33 18.59 0.66
C ARG A 122 -3.23 19.36 1.38
N LYS A 123 -3.58 20.36 2.19
CA LYS A 123 -2.59 21.12 2.97
C LYS A 123 -1.79 20.27 3.95
N SER A 124 -2.33 19.12 4.37
CA SER A 124 -1.67 18.17 5.26
C SER A 124 -0.80 17.13 4.53
N MET A 125 -0.71 17.18 3.19
CA MET A 125 -0.04 16.16 2.37
C MET A 125 1.39 15.88 2.81
N LEU A 126 2.18 16.91 3.10
CA LEU A 126 3.57 16.74 3.55
C LEU A 126 3.65 15.87 4.80
N TYR A 127 2.83 16.17 5.80
CA TYR A 127 2.85 15.46 7.08
C TYR A 127 2.37 14.01 6.92
N ILE A 128 1.33 13.78 6.11
CA ILE A 128 0.82 12.43 5.82
C ILE A 128 1.89 11.59 5.14
N LEU A 129 2.57 12.14 4.13
CA LEU A 129 3.64 11.44 3.43
C LEU A 129 4.83 11.13 4.34
N ILE A 130 5.19 12.03 5.26
CA ILE A 130 6.25 11.77 6.24
C ILE A 130 5.85 10.63 7.17
N VAL A 131 4.65 10.70 7.76
CA VAL A 131 4.14 9.63 8.65
C VAL A 131 4.09 8.29 7.92
N PHE A 132 3.64 8.30 6.66
CA PHE A 132 3.57 7.09 5.85
C PHE A 132 4.94 6.42 5.67
N LEU A 133 6.03 7.17 5.48
CA LEU A 133 7.37 6.61 5.37
C LEU A 133 7.81 5.83 6.61
N PHE A 134 7.29 6.16 7.79
CA PHE A 134 7.59 5.45 9.03
C PHE A 134 6.71 4.21 9.23
N VAL A 135 5.47 4.23 8.76
CA VAL A 135 4.49 3.14 8.95
C VAL A 135 4.63 2.03 7.90
N ILE A 136 5.13 2.35 6.71
CA ILE A 136 5.17 1.43 5.57
C ILE A 136 6.28 0.35 5.54
N PRO A 137 7.40 0.40 6.30
CA PRO A 137 8.45 -0.62 6.23
C PRO A 137 8.01 -2.09 6.36
N PRO A 138 6.98 -2.46 7.15
CA PRO A 138 6.49 -3.83 7.23
C PRO A 138 5.94 -4.40 5.91
N ILE A 139 5.77 -3.59 4.85
CA ILE A 139 5.37 -4.06 3.51
C ILE A 139 6.25 -5.18 2.98
N GLU A 140 7.51 -5.19 3.38
CA GLU A 140 8.47 -6.21 2.95
C GLU A 140 8.29 -7.57 3.67
N GLN A 141 7.49 -7.60 4.74
CA GLN A 141 7.24 -8.78 5.57
C GLN A 141 5.78 -9.24 5.53
N LEU A 142 4.93 -8.60 4.73
CA LEU A 142 3.47 -8.75 4.80
C LEU A 142 2.84 -8.60 3.40
N VAL A 143 3.38 -9.29 2.39
CA VAL A 143 3.02 -9.10 0.96
C VAL A 143 1.52 -9.22 0.71
N ARG A 144 0.88 -10.32 1.15
CA ARG A 144 -0.57 -10.53 1.03
C ARG A 144 -1.39 -9.47 1.75
N TRP A 145 -0.99 -9.13 2.97
CA TRP A 145 -1.65 -8.11 3.79
C TRP A 145 -1.63 -6.74 3.13
N TYR A 146 -0.51 -6.32 2.55
CA TYR A 146 -0.40 -5.03 1.87
C TYR A 146 -1.06 -5.01 0.50
N PHE A 147 -1.09 -6.15 -0.21
CA PHE A 147 -1.87 -6.24 -1.43
C PHE A 147 -3.38 -6.09 -1.13
N ALA A 148 -3.88 -6.76 -0.09
CA ALA A 148 -5.23 -6.55 0.40
C ALA A 148 -5.44 -5.12 0.94
N ALA A 149 -4.44 -4.52 1.59
CA ALA A 149 -4.49 -3.14 2.08
C ALA A 149 -4.78 -2.14 0.96
N ALA A 150 -4.15 -2.31 -0.20
CA ALA A 150 -4.38 -1.43 -1.34
C ALA A 150 -5.85 -1.42 -1.76
N PHE A 151 -6.46 -2.61 -1.89
CA PHE A 151 -7.89 -2.73 -2.20
C PHE A 151 -8.77 -2.18 -1.08
N TYR A 152 -8.42 -2.41 0.19
CA TYR A 152 -9.14 -1.87 1.34
C TYR A 152 -9.14 -0.34 1.37
N VAL A 153 -8.00 0.31 1.11
CA VAL A 153 -7.89 1.78 1.04
C VAL A 153 -8.72 2.35 -0.11
N PHE A 154 -8.74 1.69 -1.28
CA PHE A 154 -9.66 2.05 -2.35
C PHE A 154 -11.12 1.90 -1.94
N ALA A 155 -11.48 0.79 -1.27
CA ALA A 155 -12.83 0.54 -0.79
C ALA A 155 -13.30 1.68 0.12
N ILE A 156 -12.52 2.03 1.15
CA ILE A 156 -12.81 3.17 2.03
C ILE A 156 -12.99 4.46 1.22
N SER A 157 -12.11 4.72 0.26
CA SER A 157 -12.17 5.92 -0.59
C SER A 157 -13.50 6.03 -1.35
N PHE A 158 -14.03 4.91 -1.84
CA PHE A 158 -15.31 4.88 -2.56
C PHE A 158 -16.51 4.93 -1.62
N PHE A 159 -16.42 4.27 -0.46
CA PHE A 159 -17.45 4.34 0.57
C PHE A 159 -17.71 5.78 1.02
N LEU A 160 -16.65 6.54 1.32
CA LEU A 160 -16.73 7.94 1.74
C LEU A 160 -17.25 8.88 0.64
N LYS A 161 -17.26 8.43 -0.62
CA LYS A 161 -17.84 9.14 -1.78
C LYS A 161 -19.24 8.65 -2.14
N TYR A 162 -19.83 7.76 -1.35
CA TYR A 162 -21.13 7.13 -1.63
C TYR A 162 -21.17 6.30 -2.94
N ASP A 163 -20.01 5.87 -3.46
CA ASP A 163 -19.92 4.97 -4.62
C ASP A 163 -19.89 3.51 -4.13
N TYR A 164 -21.07 3.00 -3.77
CA TYR A 164 -21.21 1.69 -3.12
C TYR A 164 -20.89 0.51 -4.03
N VAL A 165 -21.03 0.67 -5.34
CA VAL A 165 -20.68 -0.38 -6.32
C VAL A 165 -19.18 -0.62 -6.30
N LYS A 166 -18.38 0.45 -6.43
CA LYS A 166 -16.92 0.32 -6.37
C LYS A 166 -16.46 -0.08 -4.98
N PHE A 167 -17.07 0.45 -3.93
CA PHE A 167 -16.82 -0.01 -2.56
C PHE A 167 -16.96 -1.53 -2.44
N GLY A 168 -18.10 -2.10 -2.87
CA GLY A 168 -18.33 -3.54 -2.81
C GLY A 168 -17.29 -4.36 -3.58
N ILE A 169 -16.93 -3.92 -4.80
CA ILE A 169 -15.90 -4.57 -5.62
C ILE A 169 -14.56 -4.58 -4.89
N PHE A 170 -14.11 -3.41 -4.41
CA PHE A 170 -12.80 -3.29 -3.76
C PHE A 170 -12.76 -3.98 -2.39
N SER A 171 -13.86 -3.98 -1.63
CA SER A 171 -14.00 -4.75 -0.39
C SER A 171 -13.89 -6.25 -0.66
N LEU A 172 -14.57 -6.75 -1.69
CA LEU A 172 -14.47 -8.15 -2.09
C LEU A 172 -13.02 -8.50 -2.47
N CYS A 173 -12.37 -7.66 -3.28
CA CYS A 173 -10.96 -7.87 -3.64
C CYS A 173 -10.03 -7.90 -2.42
N ALA A 174 -10.24 -7.02 -1.43
CA ALA A 174 -9.46 -7.04 -0.19
C ALA A 174 -9.63 -8.38 0.57
N CYS A 175 -10.87 -8.82 0.80
CA CYS A 175 -11.17 -10.06 1.51
C CYS A 175 -10.71 -11.32 0.77
N LEU A 176 -10.84 -11.34 -0.57
CA LEU A 176 -10.37 -12.45 -1.41
C LEU A 176 -8.84 -12.46 -1.58
N THR A 177 -8.15 -11.37 -1.21
CA THR A 177 -6.68 -11.34 -1.17
C THR A 177 -6.15 -11.73 0.21
N HIS A 178 -6.86 -11.34 1.27
CA HIS A 178 -6.54 -11.71 2.64
C HIS A 178 -7.78 -11.64 3.56
N ILE A 179 -8.18 -12.77 4.16
CA ILE A 179 -9.43 -12.85 4.96
C ILE A 179 -9.41 -11.94 6.20
N GLY A 180 -8.22 -11.57 6.70
CA GLY A 180 -8.06 -10.64 7.83
C GLY A 180 -8.68 -9.25 7.61
N TYR A 181 -9.04 -8.89 6.37
CA TYR A 181 -9.73 -7.64 6.08
C TYR A 181 -11.24 -7.66 6.30
N ILE A 182 -11.85 -8.85 6.47
CA ILE A 182 -13.28 -8.95 6.84
C ILE A 182 -13.57 -8.21 8.16
N PRO A 183 -12.90 -8.53 9.30
CA PRO A 183 -13.16 -7.82 10.55
C PRO A 183 -12.77 -6.34 10.48
N LEU A 184 -11.74 -5.96 9.71
CA LEU A 184 -11.34 -4.56 9.53
C LEU A 184 -12.43 -3.75 8.81
N LEU A 185 -13.04 -4.29 7.76
CA LEU A 185 -14.16 -3.64 7.07
C LEU A 185 -15.37 -3.47 8.00
N VAL A 186 -15.74 -4.51 8.75
CA VAL A 186 -16.84 -4.43 9.73
C VAL A 186 -16.56 -3.35 10.77
N PHE A 187 -15.34 -3.32 11.31
CA PHE A 187 -14.91 -2.34 12.30
C PHE A 187 -14.95 -0.91 11.76
N PHE A 188 -14.45 -0.71 10.53
CA PHE A 188 -14.49 0.60 9.87
C PHE A 188 -15.93 1.11 9.69
N ILE A 189 -16.84 0.26 9.18
CA ILE A 189 -18.23 0.62 8.98
C ILE A 189 -18.90 0.94 10.32
N ALA A 190 -18.65 0.12 11.35
CA ALA A 190 -19.19 0.34 12.69
C ALA A 190 -18.76 1.70 13.27
N ILE A 191 -17.46 2.03 13.20
CA ILE A 191 -16.96 3.33 13.66
C ILE A 191 -17.54 4.49 12.85
N TYR A 192 -17.70 4.33 11.54
CA TYR A 192 -18.24 5.40 10.70
C TYR A 192 -19.64 5.84 11.15
N PHE A 193 -20.49 4.90 11.59
CA PHE A 193 -21.81 5.20 12.11
C PHE A 193 -21.82 5.60 13.60
N ILE A 194 -20.75 5.31 14.33
CA ILE A 194 -20.56 5.77 15.71
C ILE A 194 -19.95 7.18 15.64
N HIS A 195 -20.79 8.21 15.69
CA HIS A 195 -20.35 9.61 15.73
C HIS A 195 -19.74 10.04 17.08
N ILE A 196 -19.20 9.10 17.84
CA ILE A 196 -18.57 9.34 19.14
C ILE A 196 -17.06 9.27 18.94
N GLN A 197 -16.35 10.28 19.43
CA GLN A 197 -14.90 10.19 19.53
C GLN A 197 -14.52 9.14 20.57
N LEU A 198 -14.25 7.91 20.12
CA LEU A 198 -13.90 6.78 20.98
C LEU A 198 -12.57 7.02 21.72
N ILE A 199 -11.62 7.68 21.05
CA ILE A 199 -10.27 7.94 21.57
C ILE A 199 -9.94 9.42 21.36
N PRO A 200 -9.54 10.15 22.42
CA PRO A 200 -9.04 11.51 22.31
C PRO A 200 -7.87 11.63 21.32
N THR A 201 -7.85 12.69 20.52
CA THR A 201 -6.86 12.90 19.44
C THR A 201 -5.40 12.80 19.93
N ASN A 202 -5.12 13.32 21.13
CA ASN A 202 -3.80 13.26 21.74
C ASN A 202 -3.37 11.81 22.01
N ILE A 203 -4.30 10.95 22.45
CA ILE A 203 -4.05 9.54 22.69
C ILE A 203 -3.84 8.80 21.37
N CYS A 204 -4.64 9.10 20.32
CA CYS A 204 -4.42 8.54 18.99
C CYS A 204 -3.01 8.85 18.45
N PHE A 205 -2.50 10.06 18.69
CA PHE A 205 -1.15 10.43 18.27
C PHE A 205 -0.08 9.62 19.00
N VAL A 206 -0.22 9.43 20.32
CA VAL A 206 0.69 8.57 21.10
C VAL A 206 0.62 7.12 20.62
N LEU A 207 -0.60 6.58 20.41
CA LEU A 207 -0.79 5.22 19.92
C LEU A 207 -0.18 5.03 18.52
N LEU A 208 -0.30 6.01 17.63
CA LEU A 208 0.33 5.97 16.31
C LEU A 208 1.86 5.90 16.44
N ILE A 209 2.46 6.74 17.30
CA ILE A 209 3.90 6.69 17.55
C ILE A 209 4.30 5.32 18.10
N LEU A 210 3.59 4.80 19.11
CA LEU A 210 3.86 3.49 19.69
C LEU A 210 3.67 2.34 18.70
N SER A 211 2.77 2.46 17.72
CA SER A 211 2.55 1.41 16.71
C SER A 211 3.69 1.29 15.68
N VAL A 212 4.57 2.28 15.63
CA VAL A 212 5.68 2.37 14.67
C VAL A 212 7.00 1.86 15.26
N PHE A 213 7.08 1.74 16.59
CA PHE A 213 8.25 1.23 17.34
C PHE A 213 8.01 -0.20 17.84
#